data_AF-X1N657-F1
#
_entry.id   AF-X1N657-F1
#
_cell.length_a   1.000
_cell.length_b   1.000
_cell.length_c   1.000
_cell.angle_alpha   90.00
_cell.angle_beta   90.00
_cell.angle_gamma   90.00
#
_symmetry.space_group_name_H-M   'P 1'
#
loop_
_entity.id
_entity.type
_entity.pdbx_description
1 polymer ?
#
loop_
_entity_poly.entity_id
_entity_poly.type
_entity_poly.pdbx_seq_one_letter_code
_entity_poly.pdbx_strand_id
1 'polypeptide(L)'
;MLERKGIFYVPDYVANSGGTIYDTDRLMAGGVVNKERARAKVARIYQRVEELTKIAERDKVPTYRAADILAEERIKTISKV
;
A
#
# COMPACT_ATOMS: atom_id res chain seq x y z
N MET A 1 -16.57 -0.62 -11.83
CA MET A 1 -16.77 -0.59 -13.30
C MET A 1 -15.66 -1.33 -14.05
N LEU A 2 -14.38 -1.19 -13.66
CA LEU A 2 -13.25 -1.95 -14.25
C LEU A 2 -13.29 -3.44 -13.92
N GLU A 3 -13.55 -3.78 -12.66
CA GLU A 3 -13.74 -5.16 -12.19
C GLU A 3 -14.80 -5.94 -12.98
N ARG A 4 -15.97 -5.30 -13.25
CA ARG A 4 -17.03 -5.91 -14.07
C ARG A 4 -16.60 -6.23 -15.50
N LYS A 5 -15.51 -5.64 -15.98
CA LYS A 5 -14.89 -5.90 -17.28
C LYS A 5 -13.72 -6.89 -17.19
N GLY A 6 -13.46 -7.49 -16.02
CA GLY A 6 -12.30 -8.35 -15.79
C GLY A 6 -10.96 -7.61 -15.78
N ILE A 7 -10.97 -6.27 -15.69
CA ILE A 7 -9.76 -5.45 -15.69
C ILE A 7 -9.29 -5.29 -14.24
N PHE A 8 -8.17 -5.93 -13.92
CA PHE A 8 -7.45 -5.67 -12.69
C PHE A 8 -6.81 -4.28 -12.75
N TYR A 9 -6.94 -3.52 -11.66
CA TYR A 9 -6.25 -2.26 -11.52
C TYR A 9 -5.81 -2.05 -10.07
N VAL A 10 -4.65 -1.45 -9.91
CA VAL A 10 -4.13 -1.05 -8.60
C VAL A 10 -4.53 0.40 -8.34
N PRO A 11 -5.06 0.73 -7.15
CA PRO A 11 -5.36 2.12 -6.78
C PRO A 11 -4.11 3.00 -6.86
N ASP A 12 -4.29 4.23 -7.32
CA ASP A 12 -3.23 5.20 -7.57
C ASP A 12 -2.35 5.43 -6.34
N TYR A 13 -2.94 5.74 -5.19
CA TYR A 13 -2.24 6.01 -3.94
C TYR A 13 -1.50 4.79 -3.35
N VAL A 14 -1.74 3.59 -3.88
CA VAL A 14 -0.93 2.39 -3.59
C VAL A 14 0.20 2.30 -4.60
N ALA A 15 -0.11 2.35 -5.90
CA ALA A 15 0.85 2.19 -6.99
C ALA A 15 1.94 3.28 -7.01
N ASN A 16 1.58 4.54 -6.74
CA ASN A 16 2.48 5.69 -6.77
C ASN A 16 3.13 6.02 -5.42
N SER A 17 2.90 5.21 -4.38
CA SER A 17 3.37 5.46 -3.00
C SER A 17 4.89 5.39 -2.82
N GLY A 18 5.64 5.03 -3.88
CA GLY A 18 7.09 4.83 -3.83
C GLY A 18 7.86 6.06 -3.37
N GLY A 19 7.52 7.26 -3.85
CA GLY A 19 8.18 8.50 -3.43
C GLY A 19 8.01 8.76 -1.93
N THR A 20 6.76 8.69 -1.44
CA THR A 20 6.42 8.86 -0.03
C THR A 20 7.14 7.85 0.86
N ILE A 21 7.17 6.58 0.47
CA ILE A 21 7.87 5.51 1.22
C ILE A 21 9.38 5.78 1.24
N TYR A 22 9.95 6.17 0.10
CA TYR A 22 11.37 6.43 -0.03
C TYR A 22 11.81 7.62 0.84
N ASP A 23 11.07 8.72 0.80
CA ASP A 23 11.40 9.94 1.54
C ASP A 23 11.19 9.79 3.06
N THR A 24 10.26 8.94 3.49
CA THR A 24 10.05 8.63 4.92
C THR A 24 11.32 8.07 5.58
N ASP A 25 12.25 7.50 4.80
CA ASP A 25 13.50 6.99 5.34
C ASP A 25 14.37 8.06 6.02
N ARG A 26 14.24 9.33 5.58
CA ARG A 26 14.93 10.49 6.19
C ARG A 26 14.62 10.65 7.67
N LEU A 27 13.39 10.31 8.07
CA LEU A 27 12.93 10.41 9.46
C LEU A 27 13.67 9.45 10.39
N MET A 28 14.19 8.34 9.86
CA MET A 28 14.93 7.32 10.62
C MET A 28 16.46 7.49 10.53
N ALA A 29 16.97 8.32 9.62
CA ALA A 29 18.41 8.47 9.35
C ALA A 29 18.88 9.92 9.43
N GLY A 30 18.34 10.69 10.38
CA GLY A 30 18.86 12.03 10.70
C GLY A 30 18.78 13.02 9.54
N GLY A 31 17.76 12.90 8.67
CA GLY A 31 17.52 13.78 7.53
C GLY A 31 18.09 13.29 6.19
N VAL A 32 18.91 12.23 6.18
CA VAL A 32 19.47 11.66 4.96
C VAL A 32 18.77 10.34 4.60
N VAL A 33 18.54 10.10 3.30
CA VAL A 33 17.97 8.82 2.84
C VAL A 33 19.07 7.76 2.77
N ASN A 34 18.87 6.63 3.44
CA ASN A 34 19.61 5.42 3.10
C ASN A 34 18.94 4.78 1.86
N LYS A 35 19.60 4.89 0.70
CA LYS A 35 19.02 4.49 -0.59
C LYS A 35 18.64 3.01 -0.65
N GLU A 36 19.47 2.13 -0.10
CA GLU A 36 19.24 0.68 -0.11
C GLU A 36 18.03 0.32 0.76
N ARG A 37 18.01 0.83 1.99
CA ARG A 37 16.90 0.62 2.92
C ARG A 37 15.58 1.19 2.38
N ALA A 38 15.63 2.38 1.79
CA ALA A 38 14.47 3.03 1.20
C ALA A 38 13.94 2.23 0.00
N ARG A 39 14.80 1.78 -0.92
CA ARG A 39 14.40 0.89 -2.03
C ARG A 39 13.81 -0.42 -1.55
N ALA A 40 14.40 -1.04 -0.53
CA ALA A 40 13.86 -2.26 0.07
C ALA A 40 12.46 -2.06 0.68
N LYS A 41 12.16 -0.87 1.21
CA LYS A 41 10.81 -0.51 1.68
C LYS A 41 9.85 -0.27 0.51
N VAL A 42 10.28 0.43 -0.54
CA VAL A 42 9.47 0.66 -1.75
C VAL A 42 9.10 -0.67 -2.41
N ALA A 43 10.00 -1.65 -2.45
CA ALA A 43 9.71 -2.97 -3.00
C ALA A 43 8.52 -3.68 -2.32
N ARG A 44 8.18 -3.33 -1.07
CA ARG A 44 7.02 -3.88 -0.36
C ARG A 44 5.68 -3.39 -0.90
N ILE A 45 5.64 -2.43 -1.84
CA ILE A 45 4.40 -2.08 -2.56
C ILE A 45 3.80 -3.32 -3.21
N TYR A 46 4.62 -4.22 -3.74
CA TYR A 46 4.16 -5.51 -4.29
C TYR A 46 3.31 -6.30 -3.28
N GLN A 47 3.80 -6.43 -2.04
CA GLN A 47 3.08 -7.12 -0.97
C GLN A 47 1.77 -6.41 -0.59
N ARG A 48 1.74 -5.07 -0.64
CA ARG A 48 0.50 -4.31 -0.40
C ARG A 48 -0.54 -4.53 -1.50
N VAL A 49 -0.10 -4.69 -2.75
CA VAL A 49 -0.99 -5.06 -3.85
C VAL A 49 -1.52 -6.48 -3.67
N GLU A 50 -0.70 -7.43 -3.22
CA GLU A 50 -1.18 -8.78 -2.89
C GLU A 50 -2.21 -8.77 -1.75
N GLU A 51 -1.96 -8.01 -0.68
CA GLU A 51 -2.86 -7.86 0.47
C GLU A 51 -4.22 -7.28 0.06
N LEU A 52 -4.23 -6.14 -0.65
CA LEU A 52 -5.50 -5.54 -1.09
C LEU A 52 -6.24 -6.43 -2.08
N THR A 53 -5.53 -7.21 -2.91
CA THR A 53 -6.17 -8.15 -3.84
C THR A 53 -6.89 -9.26 -3.08
N LYS A 54 -6.26 -9.81 -2.04
CA LYS A 54 -6.91 -10.79 -1.14
C LYS A 54 -8.14 -10.21 -0.45
N ILE A 55 -8.09 -8.94 -0.01
CA ILE A 55 -9.25 -8.26 0.59
C ILE A 55 -10.37 -8.07 -0.44
N ALA A 56 -10.03 -7.66 -1.66
CA ALA A 56 -10.99 -7.49 -2.75
C ALA A 56 -11.75 -8.80 -3.04
N GLU A 57 -11.03 -9.92 -3.11
CA GLU A 57 -11.60 -11.25 -3.30
C GLU A 57 -12.44 -11.71 -2.10
N ARG A 58 -11.91 -11.57 -0.88
CA ARG A 58 -12.58 -11.94 0.38
C ARG A 58 -13.92 -11.24 0.54
N ASP A 59 -13.93 -9.92 0.34
CA ASP A 59 -15.08 -9.06 0.65
C ASP A 59 -15.96 -8.77 -0.57
N LYS A 60 -15.56 -9.25 -1.76
CA LYS A 60 -16.24 -9.01 -3.04
C LYS A 60 -16.42 -7.52 -3.31
N VAL A 61 -15.32 -6.77 -3.14
CA VAL A 61 -15.28 -5.33 -3.36
C VAL A 61 -14.23 -4.97 -4.41
N PRO A 62 -14.42 -3.87 -5.16
CA PRO A 62 -13.40 -3.39 -6.08
C PRO A 62 -12.11 -2.97 -5.36
N THR A 63 -10.98 -3.04 -6.06
CA THR A 63 -9.64 -2.83 -5.48
C THR A 63 -9.44 -1.47 -4.80
N TYR A 64 -10.09 -0.38 -5.25
CA TYR A 64 -10.05 0.90 -4.51
C TYR A 64 -10.60 0.78 -3.10
N ARG A 65 -11.72 0.06 -2.94
CA ARG A 65 -12.36 -0.10 -1.65
C ARG A 65 -11.60 -1.07 -0.77
N ALA A 66 -11.01 -2.11 -1.36
CA ALA A 66 -10.11 -3.01 -0.65
C ALA A 66 -8.87 -2.28 -0.11
N ALA A 67 -8.32 -1.32 -0.85
CA ALA A 67 -7.21 -0.50 -0.39
C ALA A 67 -7.61 0.43 0.78
N ASP A 68 -8.82 1.01 0.76
CA ASP A 68 -9.36 1.78 1.88
C ASP A 68 -9.51 0.90 3.13
N ILE A 69 -10.07 -0.30 2.98
CA ILE A 69 -10.22 -1.29 4.07
C ILE A 69 -8.85 -1.66 4.65
N LEU A 70 -7.86 -1.97 3.79
CA LEU A 70 -6.49 -2.28 4.22
C LEU A 70 -5.88 -1.15 5.05
N ALA A 71 -6.07 0.11 4.61
CA ALA A 71 -5.59 1.28 5.32
C ALA A 71 -6.27 1.42 6.69
N GLU A 72 -7.60 1.29 6.75
CA GLU A 72 -8.37 1.37 7.99
C GLU A 72 -8.01 0.25 8.98
N GLU A 73 -7.91 -1.01 8.52
CA GLU A 73 -7.50 -2.15 9.34
C GLU A 73 -6.12 -1.91 9.96
N ARG A 74 -5.18 -1.37 9.18
CA ARG A 74 -3.84 -1.04 9.65
C ARG A 74 -3.83 0.11 10.65
N ILE A 75 -4.60 1.18 10.43
CA ILE A 75 -4.75 2.28 11.39
C ILE A 75 -5.33 1.74 12.70
N LYS A 76 -6.44 0.99 12.65
CA LYS A 76 -7.08 0.38 13.83
C LYS A 76 -6.13 -0.53 14.60
N THR A 77 -5.25 -1.26 13.90
CA THR A 77 -4.26 -2.15 14.53
C THR A 77 -3.20 -1.36 15.29
N ILE A 78 -2.70 -0.26 14.72
CA ILE A 78 -1.68 0.59 15.36
C ILE A 78 -2.29 1.43 16.50
N SER A 79 -3.54 1.88 16.36
CA SER A 79 -4.24 2.68 17.40
C SER A 79 -4.65 1.89 18.64
N LYS A 80 -4.61 0.56 18.61
CA LYS A 80 -4.91 -0.31 19.76
C LYS A 80 -3.67 -0.65 20.61
N VAL A 81 -2.51 -0.09 20.25
CA VAL A 81 -1.23 -0.27 20.95
C VAL A 81 -1.00 0.88 21.91
#